data_AF-A0A427XHW6-F1
#
_entry.id   AF-A0A427XHW6-F1
#
_cell.length_a   1.000
_cell.length_b   1.000
_cell.length_c   1.000
_cell.angle_alpha   90.00
_cell.angle_beta   90.00
_cell.angle_gamma   90.00
#
_symmetry.space_group_name_H-M   'P 1'
#
loop_
_entity.id
_entity.type
_entity.pdbx_description
1 polymer ?
#
loop_
_entity_poly.entity_id
_entity_poly.type
_entity_poly.pdbx_seq_one_letter_code
_entity_poly.pdbx_strand_id
1 'polypeptide(L)'
;MAVLPTTLLPALPRAQGTLAPLQPADLLGCMSVLKDLYMPPIHGGFQAGDVELEEPDHLAVEARERATSGSGSGSGSGSGSTPVPVPARRRRTMSGGSVDLVPGLGLEMDGLSVKAIAEEDEDALDEDDEYSDDHDEDSDSDDEGEHNDPFEREWAEKWLGGVVRRAQTWLEENDGDDGMPEIETVLREATAVLAMMAGTSAAGSLTRHLLFPVAPELAPALRSLRPDFAQPNPALSPTTSRFVASLATSPVSPLMIMKPLRKRGDSTSSTASTPPAAAASSFSNNNATKVRGRRTAAVPVLLHDAPMQDHLSVGVQTWGSAILLGREMALRPADFGLFQSPLPHAGYTRVLELGAGTGLLSILCRKLLDLRAAGNAITSNAPAEADAGLIVATDFLPEVLANLRVDDSAPAIDIAKLDWTTFPAYMERRAGLDVPAGEGEEEEELAPWVDTPFDLVLASDCVYDPTHAALLRKVAAWVLRPPTDGAPSGTMHLLSPIRPTFTPELESIDAAFPPLASYTPLADRAAAAGIAFAADPVRGASTVPDNLRGEGLGAAAGLRLGVRGVGKKSVKGRRGEGRQDEWAGYWWWEVAWG
;
A
#
# COMPACT_ATOMS: atom_id res chain seq x y z
N MET A 1 6.30 -10.38 26.15
CA MET A 1 5.90 -11.78 26.39
C MET A 1 4.89 -12.08 25.31
N ALA A 2 5.27 -12.87 24.30
CA ALA A 2 4.38 -13.17 23.19
C ALA A 2 3.17 -13.95 23.70
N VAL A 3 2.02 -13.76 23.06
CA VAL A 3 0.80 -14.51 23.39
C VAL A 3 0.82 -15.81 22.60
N LEU A 4 1.08 -16.92 23.27
CA LEU A 4 1.11 -18.25 22.65
C LEU A 4 -0.29 -18.88 22.67
N PRO A 5 -0.85 -19.31 21.52
CA PRO A 5 -2.14 -19.99 21.44
C PRO A 5 -2.27 -21.16 22.43
N THR A 6 -1.22 -21.97 22.61
CA THR A 6 -1.20 -23.09 23.57
C THR A 6 -1.45 -22.66 25.02
N THR A 7 -1.08 -21.43 25.38
CA THR A 7 -1.28 -20.88 26.74
C THR A 7 -2.59 -20.11 26.90
N LEU A 8 -3.13 -19.60 25.78
CA LEU A 8 -4.33 -18.78 25.75
C LEU A 8 -5.62 -19.61 25.60
N LEU A 9 -5.59 -20.60 24.72
CA LEU A 9 -6.81 -21.26 24.24
C LEU A 9 -7.31 -22.30 25.27
N PRO A 10 -8.59 -22.22 25.69
CA PRO A 10 -9.14 -23.15 26.66
C PRO A 10 -9.32 -24.54 26.06
N ALA A 11 -9.16 -25.58 26.88
CA ALA A 11 -9.46 -26.94 26.45
C ALA A 11 -10.95 -27.09 26.08
N LEU A 12 -11.22 -27.66 24.90
CA LEU A 12 -12.59 -27.88 24.45
C LEU A 12 -13.26 -29.06 25.18
N PRO A 13 -14.59 -29.01 25.41
CA PRO A 13 -15.32 -30.11 26.02
C PRO A 13 -15.16 -31.41 25.24
N ARG A 14 -15.11 -32.55 25.92
CA ARG A 14 -15.03 -33.88 25.26
C ARG A 14 -16.29 -34.21 24.46
N ALA A 15 -17.44 -33.68 24.87
CA ALA A 15 -18.69 -33.81 24.14
C ALA A 15 -18.63 -33.03 22.82
N GLN A 16 -19.11 -33.66 21.74
CA GLN A 16 -19.03 -33.09 20.38
C GLN A 16 -20.20 -32.17 20.01
N GLY A 17 -21.25 -32.10 20.85
CA GLY A 17 -22.45 -31.28 20.62
C GLY A 17 -22.64 -30.13 21.61
N THR A 18 -21.60 -29.71 22.32
CA THR A 18 -21.72 -28.58 23.25
C THR A 18 -20.40 -27.84 23.43
N LEU A 19 -20.50 -26.52 23.63
CA LEU A 19 -19.41 -25.66 24.05
C LEU A 19 -19.38 -25.46 25.58
N ALA A 20 -20.42 -25.89 26.31
CA ALA A 20 -20.48 -25.77 27.76
C ALA A 20 -19.36 -26.59 28.44
N PRO A 21 -18.72 -26.05 29.51
CA PRO A 21 -19.09 -24.85 30.26
C PRO A 21 -18.50 -23.52 29.73
N LEU A 22 -17.84 -23.52 28.57
CA LEU A 22 -17.21 -22.32 28.01
C LEU A 22 -18.29 -21.31 27.61
N GLN A 23 -18.10 -20.05 27.99
CA GLN A 23 -19.03 -18.99 27.64
C GLN A 23 -18.74 -18.46 26.22
N PRO A 24 -19.77 -18.15 25.42
CA PRO A 24 -19.59 -17.55 24.09
C PRO A 24 -18.67 -16.31 24.10
N ALA A 25 -18.83 -15.44 25.11
CA ALA A 25 -18.01 -14.23 25.25
C ALA A 25 -16.50 -14.52 25.40
N ASP A 26 -16.13 -15.57 26.14
CA ASP A 26 -14.73 -15.95 26.35
C ASP A 26 -14.13 -16.53 25.05
N LEU A 27 -14.91 -17.33 24.33
CA LEU A 27 -14.53 -17.88 23.03
C LEU A 27 -14.31 -16.77 22.00
N LEU A 28 -15.22 -15.79 21.93
CA LEU A 28 -15.08 -14.61 21.07
C LEU A 28 -13.86 -13.77 21.45
N GLY A 29 -13.55 -13.66 22.75
CA GLY A 29 -12.32 -13.02 23.23
C GLY A 29 -11.06 -13.73 22.74
N CYS A 30 -11.02 -15.07 22.81
CA CYS A 30 -9.91 -15.87 22.28
C CYS A 30 -9.77 -15.71 20.76
N MET A 31 -10.89 -15.75 20.02
CA MET A 31 -10.89 -15.53 18.57
C MET A 31 -10.39 -14.13 18.21
N SER A 32 -10.73 -13.09 18.98
CA SER A 32 -10.18 -11.75 18.76
C SER A 32 -8.66 -11.74 18.85
N VAL A 33 -8.08 -12.44 19.82
CA VAL A 33 -6.63 -12.53 19.95
C VAL A 33 -6.02 -13.35 18.82
N LEU A 34 -6.64 -14.47 18.43
CA LEU A 34 -6.19 -15.26 17.27
C LEU A 34 -6.28 -14.46 15.97
N LYS A 35 -7.26 -13.57 15.82
CA LYS A 35 -7.30 -12.61 14.71
C LYS A 35 -6.10 -11.68 14.78
N ASP A 36 -5.82 -11.08 15.92
CA ASP A 36 -4.65 -10.19 16.02
C ASP A 36 -3.32 -10.92 15.74
N LEU A 37 -3.26 -12.22 16.05
CA LEU A 37 -2.09 -13.07 15.90
C LEU A 37 -1.88 -13.63 14.49
N TYR A 38 -2.95 -14.09 13.85
CA TYR A 38 -2.93 -14.81 12.57
C TYR A 38 -3.61 -14.08 11.44
N MET A 39 -4.21 -12.91 11.70
CA MET A 39 -4.46 -11.97 10.62
C MET A 39 -3.08 -11.70 10.02
N PRO A 40 -2.84 -12.09 8.76
CA PRO A 40 -1.60 -11.69 8.09
C PRO A 40 -1.47 -10.19 8.32
N PRO A 41 -0.31 -9.68 8.80
CA PRO A 41 -0.16 -8.27 9.10
C PRO A 41 -0.76 -7.53 7.92
N ILE A 42 -1.82 -6.82 8.26
CA ILE A 42 -2.84 -6.29 7.36
C ILE A 42 -2.08 -5.84 6.14
N HIS A 43 -2.27 -6.43 4.95
CA HIS A 43 -1.58 -5.97 3.75
C HIS A 43 -1.61 -4.43 3.74
N GLY A 44 -0.46 -3.83 4.08
CA GLY A 44 -0.20 -2.44 4.47
C GLY A 44 -1.17 -1.63 5.35
N GLY A 45 -2.14 -2.18 6.07
CA GLY A 45 -3.16 -1.36 6.74
C GLY A 45 -2.78 -0.89 8.14
N PHE A 46 -2.81 0.43 8.38
CA PHE A 46 -2.57 1.03 9.70
C PHE A 46 -3.51 0.46 10.77
N GLN A 47 -2.98 -0.20 11.78
CA GLN A 47 -3.68 -0.29 13.06
C GLN A 47 -3.50 1.01 13.81
N ALA A 48 -4.44 1.32 14.70
CA ALA A 48 -4.40 2.59 15.42
C ALA A 48 -3.15 2.73 16.34
N GLY A 49 -2.37 1.66 16.54
CA GLY A 49 -1.07 1.65 17.24
C GLY A 49 0.14 2.03 16.38
N ASP A 50 0.03 2.04 15.04
CA ASP A 50 1.16 2.23 14.11
C ASP A 50 1.45 3.71 13.81
N VAL A 51 0.65 4.64 14.36
CA VAL A 51 0.71 6.09 14.12
C VAL A 51 1.61 6.80 15.16
N GLU A 52 2.75 6.21 15.51
CA GLU A 52 3.82 6.94 16.19
C GLU A 52 4.82 7.46 15.15
N LEU A 53 4.79 8.77 14.88
CA LEU A 53 5.82 9.43 14.08
C LEU A 53 7.03 9.71 15.00
N GLU A 54 8.09 8.91 14.91
CA GLU A 54 9.42 9.45 15.18
C GLU A 54 9.79 10.39 14.03
N GLU A 55 10.20 11.62 14.35
CA GLU A 55 10.62 12.57 13.32
C GLU A 55 11.87 12.03 12.60
N PRO A 56 11.89 12.00 11.25
CA PRO A 56 13.07 11.53 10.53
C PRO A 56 14.20 12.55 10.65
N ASP A 57 15.16 12.28 11.54
CA ASP A 57 16.43 13.02 11.68
C ASP A 57 17.30 12.99 10.39
N HIS A 58 16.91 12.25 9.35
CA HIS A 58 17.69 12.04 8.14
C HIS A 58 17.71 13.22 7.15
N LEU A 59 16.79 14.19 7.25
CA LEU A 59 16.83 15.40 6.40
C LEU A 59 17.62 16.56 7.03
N ALA A 60 17.88 16.50 8.35
CA ALA A 60 18.65 17.52 9.05
C ALA A 60 20.16 17.40 8.81
N VAL A 61 20.65 16.23 8.40
CA VAL A 61 22.09 15.97 8.16
C VAL A 61 22.53 16.54 6.81
N GLU A 62 21.75 16.39 5.73
CA GLU A 62 22.10 16.93 4.41
C GLU A 62 22.04 18.47 4.34
N ALA A 63 21.14 19.09 5.11
CA ALA A 63 21.09 20.54 5.24
C ALA A 63 22.30 21.11 6.00
N ARG A 64 22.89 20.32 6.90
CA ARG A 64 24.06 20.73 7.70
C ARG A 64 25.37 20.59 6.92
N GLU A 65 25.48 19.61 6.03
CA GLU A 65 26.64 19.44 5.15
C GLU A 65 26.68 20.45 3.99
N ARG A 66 25.52 20.96 3.53
CA ARG A 66 25.47 22.09 2.59
C ARG A 66 25.84 23.43 3.21
N ALA A 67 25.68 23.60 4.52
CA ALA A 67 26.02 24.84 5.21
C ALA A 67 27.52 24.99 5.51
N THR A 68 28.32 23.91 5.42
CA THR A 68 29.76 23.93 5.76
C THR A 68 30.72 23.95 4.56
N SER A 69 30.22 24.00 3.31
CA SER A 69 31.07 23.97 2.10
C SER A 69 31.22 25.29 1.35
N GLY A 70 30.90 26.44 1.98
CA GLY A 70 31.00 27.75 1.34
C GLY A 70 31.67 28.86 2.17
N SER A 71 33.01 28.86 2.30
CA SER A 71 33.81 30.10 2.32
C SER A 71 35.32 29.82 2.23
N GLY A 72 36.04 30.64 1.47
CA GLY A 72 37.40 30.39 0.98
C GLY A 72 38.57 30.56 1.96
N SER A 73 39.69 29.97 1.53
CA SER A 73 41.08 30.47 1.54
C SER A 73 41.66 31.22 2.75
N GLY A 74 42.73 30.67 3.35
CA GLY A 74 43.67 31.46 4.16
C GLY A 74 44.64 30.61 5.00
N SER A 75 45.93 30.74 4.71
CA SER A 75 47.13 30.10 5.27
C SER A 75 47.35 30.09 6.80
N GLY A 76 48.05 29.06 7.32
CA GLY A 76 49.14 29.25 8.29
C GLY A 76 49.14 28.46 9.61
N SER A 77 49.91 27.37 9.65
CA SER A 77 50.71 26.79 10.75
C SER A 77 50.12 26.45 12.14
N GLY A 78 50.32 25.18 12.57
CA GLY A 78 50.84 24.87 13.92
C GLY A 78 50.03 23.95 14.85
N SER A 79 50.60 22.76 15.11
CA SER A 79 50.48 21.87 16.29
C SER A 79 49.15 21.18 16.66
N GLY A 80 49.06 19.90 16.26
CA GLY A 80 49.05 18.72 17.15
C GLY A 80 47.98 18.55 18.24
N SER A 81 46.99 17.68 17.99
CA SER A 81 46.57 16.60 18.92
C SER A 81 45.54 15.65 18.26
N THR A 82 45.96 14.39 18.11
CA THR A 82 45.22 13.10 17.96
C THR A 82 43.71 13.07 17.63
N PRO A 83 43.29 12.40 16.54
CA PRO A 83 41.92 11.92 16.35
C PRO A 83 41.73 10.45 16.77
N VAL A 84 40.59 10.20 17.42
CA VAL A 84 40.05 8.89 17.79
C VAL A 84 39.59 8.14 16.53
N PRO A 85 39.82 6.82 16.38
CA PRO A 85 39.53 6.10 15.14
C PRO A 85 38.02 5.85 14.97
N VAL A 86 37.47 6.33 13.85
CA VAL A 86 36.16 5.91 13.33
C VAL A 86 36.38 4.66 12.46
N PRO A 87 35.65 3.55 12.66
CA PRO A 87 35.83 2.36 11.84
C PRO A 87 35.38 2.61 10.39
N ALA A 88 36.31 2.42 9.47
CA ALA A 88 36.07 2.47 8.03
C ALA A 88 35.10 1.36 7.60
N ARG A 89 33.88 1.73 7.19
CA ARG A 89 33.02 0.82 6.43
C ARG A 89 33.60 0.67 5.02
N ARG A 90 34.30 -0.44 4.82
CA ARG A 90 34.75 -0.95 3.52
C ARG A 90 33.56 -1.00 2.56
N ARG A 91 33.63 -0.23 1.46
CA ARG A 91 32.89 -0.51 0.23
C ARG A 91 33.25 -1.93 -0.23
N ARG A 92 32.29 -2.85 -0.21
CA ARG A 92 32.40 -4.12 -0.94
C ARG A 92 31.66 -3.94 -2.26
N THR A 93 32.43 -3.82 -3.34
CA THR A 93 31.99 -4.11 -4.70
C THR A 93 31.97 -5.63 -4.86
N MET A 94 30.82 -6.22 -5.13
CA MET A 94 30.76 -7.62 -5.56
C MET A 94 30.63 -7.65 -7.08
N SER A 95 31.69 -8.13 -7.71
CA SER A 95 31.74 -8.53 -9.12
C SER A 95 30.98 -9.83 -9.33
N GLY A 96 30.51 -10.03 -10.57
CA GLY A 96 29.72 -11.17 -11.00
C GLY A 96 30.30 -12.55 -10.68
N GLY A 97 29.38 -13.48 -10.48
CA GLY A 97 29.60 -14.91 -10.38
C GLY A 97 28.33 -15.60 -10.87
N SER A 98 28.42 -16.13 -12.09
CA SER A 98 27.47 -17.04 -12.74
C SER A 98 27.35 -18.32 -11.93
N VAL A 99 26.12 -18.81 -11.73
CA VAL A 99 25.85 -20.20 -11.33
C VAL A 99 24.63 -20.70 -12.10
N ASP A 100 24.80 -21.90 -12.63
CA ASP A 100 23.97 -22.59 -13.60
C ASP A 100 22.56 -22.93 -13.11
N LEU A 101 21.65 -22.88 -14.08
CA LEU A 101 20.25 -23.29 -13.99
C LEU A 101 20.13 -24.81 -13.85
N VAL A 102 19.35 -25.27 -12.88
CA VAL A 102 18.81 -26.63 -12.84
C VAL A 102 17.47 -26.62 -13.60
N PRO A 103 17.33 -27.33 -14.74
CA PRO A 103 16.07 -27.39 -15.49
C PRO A 103 15.21 -28.60 -15.08
N GLY A 104 13.89 -28.43 -15.07
CA GLY A 104 12.96 -29.55 -15.33
C GLY A 104 11.76 -29.69 -14.40
N LEU A 105 10.71 -28.91 -14.64
CA LEU A 105 9.33 -29.40 -14.62
C LEU A 105 8.71 -29.04 -15.97
N GLY A 106 8.87 -29.97 -16.90
CA GLY A 106 8.44 -29.84 -18.29
C GLY A 106 6.94 -30.08 -18.45
N LEU A 107 6.32 -29.21 -19.24
CA LEU A 107 5.26 -29.59 -20.17
C LEU A 107 5.92 -29.58 -21.55
N GLU A 108 6.33 -30.73 -22.04
CA GLU A 108 6.80 -30.89 -23.42
C GLU A 108 5.89 -31.82 -24.21
N MET A 109 5.61 -31.35 -25.42
CA MET A 109 4.82 -31.95 -26.47
C MET A 109 5.76 -32.80 -27.35
N ASP A 110 5.23 -33.94 -27.79
CA ASP A 110 5.91 -35.09 -28.37
C ASP A 110 6.95 -34.86 -29.47
N GLY A 111 8.00 -35.69 -29.41
CA GLY A 111 8.44 -36.44 -30.59
C GLY A 111 9.93 -36.37 -30.89
N LEU A 112 10.67 -37.44 -30.54
CA LEU A 112 11.47 -38.27 -31.45
C LEU A 112 12.40 -39.21 -30.64
N SER A 113 12.32 -40.51 -30.94
CA SER A 113 13.03 -41.60 -30.26
C SER A 113 14.45 -41.80 -30.79
N VAL A 114 15.43 -42.09 -29.93
CA VAL A 114 16.53 -43.05 -30.19
C VAL A 114 17.00 -43.66 -28.84
N LYS A 115 17.31 -44.96 -28.92
CA LYS A 115 17.60 -45.97 -27.88
C LYS A 115 18.98 -45.88 -27.20
N ALA A 116 19.03 -46.53 -26.02
CA ALA A 116 20.15 -47.24 -25.35
C ALA A 116 21.22 -46.33 -24.70
N ILE A 117 21.73 -46.55 -23.48
CA ILE A 117 22.32 -47.74 -22.81
C ILE A 117 22.23 -47.43 -21.29
N ALA A 118 21.52 -48.17 -20.42
CA ALA A 118 21.82 -49.44 -19.74
C ALA A 118 23.01 -49.40 -18.73
N GLU A 119 22.69 -49.87 -17.51
CA GLU A 119 23.57 -50.48 -16.48
C GLU A 119 24.52 -49.57 -15.70
N GLU A 120 24.78 -49.76 -14.41
CA GLU A 120 24.27 -50.50 -13.24
C GLU A 120 25.23 -50.07 -12.12
N ASP A 121 24.77 -50.04 -10.86
CA ASP A 121 25.49 -50.63 -9.70
C ASP A 121 24.97 -50.02 -8.38
N GLU A 122 24.24 -50.88 -7.68
CA GLU A 122 24.00 -50.85 -6.25
C GLU A 122 25.27 -51.32 -5.51
N ASP A 123 25.57 -50.75 -4.35
CA ASP A 123 25.66 -51.52 -3.09
C ASP A 123 26.41 -50.79 -1.96
N ALA A 124 25.97 -51.16 -0.75
CA ALA A 124 26.67 -51.15 0.54
C ALA A 124 26.45 -49.96 1.49
N LEU A 125 25.53 -50.22 2.42
CA LEU A 125 25.37 -49.68 3.76
C LEU A 125 26.66 -49.87 4.59
N ASP A 126 26.96 -48.93 5.49
CA ASP A 126 27.33 -49.23 6.88
C ASP A 126 27.19 -47.96 7.76
N GLU A 127 26.57 -48.17 8.93
CA GLU A 127 26.32 -47.24 10.04
C GLU A 127 27.58 -47.07 10.91
N ASP A 128 27.82 -45.87 11.44
CA ASP A 128 28.02 -45.59 12.88
C ASP A 128 28.64 -44.19 13.13
N ASP A 129 27.82 -43.35 13.78
CA ASP A 129 28.10 -42.43 14.89
C ASP A 129 29.51 -41.82 15.10
N GLU A 130 29.59 -40.48 15.02
CA GLU A 130 30.25 -39.69 16.09
C GLU A 130 29.73 -38.23 16.12
N TYR A 131 29.02 -37.88 17.19
CA TYR A 131 28.66 -36.51 17.56
C TYR A 131 29.91 -35.75 18.05
N SER A 132 30.26 -34.64 17.40
CA SER A 132 31.04 -33.58 18.04
C SER A 132 30.46 -32.20 17.73
N ASP A 133 29.88 -31.65 18.78
CA ASP A 133 29.55 -30.26 19.09
C ASP A 133 30.58 -29.23 18.55
N ASP A 134 30.13 -28.32 17.68
CA ASP A 134 30.75 -27.02 17.48
C ASP A 134 29.63 -25.97 17.35
N HIS A 135 29.40 -25.30 18.47
CA HIS A 135 28.57 -24.11 18.61
C HIS A 135 29.25 -22.92 17.90
N ASP A 136 28.69 -22.48 16.78
CA ASP A 136 28.85 -21.11 16.28
C ASP A 136 27.51 -20.37 16.43
N GLU A 137 27.43 -19.54 17.48
CA GLU A 137 26.33 -18.61 17.73
C GLU A 137 26.37 -17.45 16.72
N ASP A 138 25.73 -17.63 15.56
CA ASP A 138 25.25 -16.50 14.78
C ASP A 138 23.95 -16.00 15.41
N SER A 139 24.11 -15.02 16.31
CA SER A 139 23.05 -14.20 16.88
C SER A 139 22.40 -13.32 15.79
N ASP A 140 21.64 -13.95 14.89
CA ASP A 140 20.57 -13.28 14.15
C ASP A 140 19.35 -13.18 15.07
N SER A 141 18.75 -12.00 15.08
CA SER A 141 17.72 -11.59 16.04
C SER A 141 16.42 -12.42 15.92
N ASP A 142 16.27 -13.40 16.82
CA ASP A 142 15.06 -14.20 17.10
C ASP A 142 13.85 -13.38 17.64
N ASP A 143 13.44 -12.32 16.94
CA ASP A 143 12.17 -11.61 17.22
C ASP A 143 11.21 -11.70 16.03
N GLU A 144 11.39 -12.72 15.17
CA GLU A 144 10.32 -13.27 14.33
C GLU A 144 9.30 -13.92 15.28
N GLY A 145 8.17 -13.25 15.49
CA GLY A 145 7.27 -13.51 16.61
C GLY A 145 6.92 -14.99 16.79
N GLU A 146 7.11 -15.49 18.01
CA GLU A 146 6.89 -16.87 18.51
C GLU A 146 5.52 -17.49 18.15
N HIS A 147 4.59 -16.73 17.56
CA HIS A 147 3.28 -17.18 17.08
C HIS A 147 3.25 -17.65 15.62
N ASN A 148 4.27 -17.30 14.82
CA ASN A 148 4.45 -17.85 13.47
C ASN A 148 5.08 -19.25 13.49
N ASP A 149 5.37 -19.79 14.68
CA ASP A 149 5.76 -21.19 14.85
C ASP A 149 4.69 -22.10 14.22
N PRO A 150 5.07 -22.98 13.26
CA PRO A 150 4.18 -23.96 12.66
C PRO A 150 3.34 -24.75 13.68
N PHE A 151 3.92 -25.05 14.85
CA PHE A 151 3.22 -25.79 15.91
C PHE A 151 2.07 -25.00 16.52
N GLU A 152 2.31 -23.73 16.91
CA GLU A 152 1.29 -22.85 17.50
C GLU A 152 0.15 -22.57 16.50
N ARG A 153 0.49 -22.46 15.22
CA ARG A 153 -0.48 -22.30 14.13
C ARG A 153 -1.37 -23.54 13.98
N GLU A 154 -0.77 -24.72 13.88
CA GLU A 154 -1.51 -25.98 13.76
C GLU A 154 -2.40 -26.22 14.99
N TRP A 155 -1.92 -25.86 16.19
CA TRP A 155 -2.70 -25.93 17.42
C TRP A 155 -3.96 -25.05 17.37
N ALA A 156 -3.82 -23.80 16.95
CA ALA A 156 -4.94 -22.87 16.80
C ALA A 156 -5.94 -23.35 15.73
N GLU A 157 -5.47 -23.88 14.60
CA GLU A 157 -6.34 -24.46 13.55
C GLU A 157 -7.15 -25.63 14.08
N LYS A 158 -6.52 -26.58 14.79
CA LYS A 158 -7.20 -27.72 15.42
C LYS A 158 -8.23 -27.27 16.45
N TRP A 159 -7.89 -26.25 17.25
CA TRP A 159 -8.80 -25.71 18.25
C TRP A 159 -10.04 -25.07 17.59
N LEU A 160 -9.84 -24.19 16.61
CA LEU A 160 -10.95 -23.55 15.90
C LEU A 160 -11.83 -24.56 15.17
N GLY A 161 -11.24 -25.56 14.50
CA GLY A 161 -11.99 -26.65 13.85
C GLY A 161 -12.84 -27.43 14.86
N GLY A 162 -12.30 -27.62 16.08
CA GLY A 162 -13.03 -28.20 17.20
C GLY A 162 -14.21 -27.34 17.70
N VAL A 163 -14.07 -26.01 17.68
CA VAL A 163 -15.15 -25.08 18.03
C VAL A 163 -16.25 -25.10 16.96
N VAL A 164 -15.88 -24.99 15.67
CA VAL A 164 -16.81 -25.02 14.53
C VAL A 164 -17.70 -26.26 14.58
N ARG A 165 -17.09 -27.45 14.70
CA ARG A 165 -17.83 -28.72 14.77
C ARG A 165 -18.84 -28.74 15.92
N ARG A 166 -18.45 -28.29 17.11
CA ARG A 166 -19.32 -28.29 18.29
C ARG A 166 -20.45 -27.28 18.19
N ALA A 167 -20.16 -26.09 17.65
CA ALA A 167 -21.16 -25.06 17.44
C ALA A 167 -22.19 -25.49 16.39
N GLN A 168 -21.76 -26.08 15.27
CA GLN A 168 -22.66 -26.63 14.25
C GLN A 168 -23.59 -27.70 14.83
N THR A 169 -23.04 -28.71 15.50
CA THR A 169 -23.84 -29.77 16.11
C THR A 169 -24.81 -29.23 17.18
N TRP A 170 -24.39 -28.24 17.97
CA TRP A 170 -25.29 -27.63 18.96
C TRP A 170 -26.45 -26.88 18.31
N LEU A 171 -26.21 -26.11 17.24
CA LEU A 171 -27.25 -25.38 16.51
C LEU A 171 -28.24 -26.34 15.82
N GLU A 172 -27.75 -27.47 15.29
CA GLU A 172 -28.61 -28.52 14.70
C GLU A 172 -29.50 -29.21 15.74
N GLU A 173 -28.97 -29.45 16.95
CA GLU A 173 -29.68 -30.18 18.01
C GLU A 173 -30.64 -29.30 18.85
N ASN A 174 -30.48 -27.97 18.83
CA ASN A 174 -31.21 -27.02 19.69
C ASN A 174 -31.96 -25.93 18.91
N ASP A 175 -32.49 -26.28 17.73
CA ASP A 175 -33.29 -25.37 16.90
C ASP A 175 -34.48 -24.79 17.72
N GLY A 176 -34.45 -23.48 17.96
CA GLY A 176 -35.46 -22.73 18.71
C GLY A 176 -35.12 -22.32 20.16
N ASP A 177 -33.88 -22.52 20.64
CA ASP A 177 -33.44 -22.09 21.98
C ASP A 177 -32.92 -20.63 22.02
N ASP A 178 -33.01 -19.98 23.19
CA ASP A 178 -32.66 -18.55 23.39
C ASP A 178 -31.16 -18.26 23.18
N GLY A 179 -30.29 -19.28 23.31
CA GLY A 179 -28.83 -19.17 23.14
C GLY A 179 -28.33 -19.22 21.68
N MET A 180 -29.20 -19.47 20.71
CA MET A 180 -28.85 -19.63 19.29
C MET A 180 -28.04 -18.46 18.69
N PRO A 181 -28.42 -17.17 18.89
CA PRO A 181 -27.73 -16.06 18.24
C PRO A 181 -26.26 -15.91 18.68
N GLU A 182 -25.98 -16.24 19.94
CA GLU A 182 -24.62 -16.15 20.49
C GLU A 182 -23.72 -17.27 19.95
N ILE A 183 -24.24 -18.50 19.87
CA ILE A 183 -23.51 -19.65 19.33
C ILE A 183 -23.34 -19.53 17.81
N GLU A 184 -24.32 -19.01 17.09
CA GLU A 184 -24.22 -18.69 15.67
C GLU A 184 -23.10 -17.65 15.43
N THR A 185 -23.00 -16.63 16.30
CA THR A 185 -21.91 -15.67 16.26
C THR A 185 -20.57 -16.36 16.48
N VAL A 186 -20.45 -17.23 17.51
CA VAL A 186 -19.21 -18.00 17.76
C VAL A 186 -18.82 -18.86 16.56
N LEU A 187 -19.78 -19.55 15.92
CA LEU A 187 -19.54 -20.36 14.73
C LEU A 187 -19.02 -19.50 13.57
N ARG A 188 -19.69 -18.39 13.29
CA ARG A 188 -19.31 -17.47 12.22
C ARG A 188 -17.90 -16.92 12.45
N GLU A 189 -17.60 -16.48 13.67
CA GLU A 189 -16.30 -15.93 14.02
C GLU A 189 -15.19 -17.00 13.97
N ALA A 190 -15.42 -18.21 14.48
CA ALA A 190 -14.45 -19.31 14.39
C ALA A 190 -14.11 -19.68 12.94
N THR A 191 -15.14 -19.75 12.09
CA THR A 191 -15.00 -20.05 10.67
C THR A 191 -14.23 -18.93 9.96
N ALA A 192 -14.51 -17.67 10.28
CA ALA A 192 -13.77 -16.53 9.74
C ALA A 192 -12.28 -16.57 10.12
N VAL A 193 -11.95 -16.90 11.37
CA VAL A 193 -10.52 -17.02 11.79
C VAL A 193 -9.82 -18.16 11.07
N LEU A 194 -10.44 -19.34 10.98
CA LEU A 194 -9.89 -20.46 10.21
C LEU A 194 -9.64 -20.09 8.75
N ALA A 195 -10.60 -19.40 8.15
CA ALA A 195 -10.53 -18.99 6.77
C ALA A 195 -9.41 -17.95 6.56
N MET A 196 -9.22 -17.02 7.51
CA MET A 196 -8.07 -16.09 7.51
C MET A 196 -6.73 -16.83 7.65
N MET A 197 -6.65 -17.83 8.53
CA MET A 197 -5.46 -18.67 8.70
C MET A 197 -5.14 -19.49 7.45
N ALA A 198 -6.14 -19.84 6.64
CA ALA A 198 -5.97 -20.51 5.35
C ALA A 198 -5.57 -19.57 4.20
N GLY A 199 -5.61 -18.25 4.42
CA GLY A 199 -5.26 -17.20 3.44
C GLY A 199 -6.46 -16.37 2.99
N THR A 200 -6.18 -15.19 2.42
CA THR A 200 -7.22 -14.21 2.01
C THR A 200 -8.19 -14.75 0.96
N SER A 201 -7.76 -15.70 0.12
CA SER A 201 -8.62 -16.39 -0.85
C SER A 201 -9.67 -17.29 -0.20
N ALA A 202 -9.40 -17.84 0.99
CA ALA A 202 -10.33 -18.68 1.74
C ALA A 202 -11.22 -17.87 2.70
N ALA A 203 -10.76 -16.70 3.15
CA ALA A 203 -11.40 -15.84 4.15
C ALA A 203 -12.78 -15.25 3.77
N GLY A 204 -13.18 -15.36 2.50
CA GLY A 204 -14.37 -14.68 1.98
C GLY A 204 -14.12 -13.18 1.83
N SER A 205 -15.20 -12.40 1.74
CA SER A 205 -15.09 -10.93 1.65
C SER A 205 -14.66 -10.32 2.99
N LEU A 206 -13.75 -9.35 2.93
CA LEU A 206 -13.20 -8.62 4.06
C LEU A 206 -13.40 -7.11 3.85
N THR A 207 -14.05 -6.44 4.80
CA THR A 207 -14.04 -4.97 4.84
C THR A 207 -12.84 -4.47 5.62
N ARG A 208 -11.97 -3.67 4.99
CA ARG A 208 -10.82 -3.01 5.63
C ARG A 208 -11.16 -1.61 6.10
N HIS A 209 -10.65 -1.24 7.27
CA HIS A 209 -10.73 0.12 7.82
C HIS A 209 -9.32 0.71 7.85
N LEU A 210 -8.99 1.53 6.85
CA LEU A 210 -7.68 2.16 6.74
C LEU A 210 -7.73 3.59 7.26
N LEU A 211 -6.69 4.01 7.99
CA LEU A 211 -6.53 5.38 8.47
C LEU A 211 -5.30 6.02 7.83
N PHE A 212 -5.52 6.99 6.95
CA PHE A 212 -4.43 7.71 6.30
C PHE A 212 -4.10 8.99 7.06
N PRO A 213 -2.85 9.19 7.51
CA PRO A 213 -2.45 10.47 8.07
C PRO A 213 -2.56 11.56 6.99
N VAL A 214 -3.09 12.72 7.35
CA VAL A 214 -3.29 13.82 6.41
C VAL A 214 -2.31 14.96 6.69
N ALA A 215 -1.98 15.69 5.63
CA ALA A 215 -1.20 16.91 5.70
C ALA A 215 -1.77 17.88 6.76
N PRO A 216 -0.93 18.54 7.59
CA PRO A 216 -1.40 19.40 8.67
C PRO A 216 -2.35 20.52 8.22
N GLU A 217 -2.18 21.03 6.99
CA GLU A 217 -3.04 22.04 6.39
C GLU A 217 -4.49 21.57 6.17
N LEU A 218 -4.73 20.26 6.00
CA LEU A 218 -6.06 19.68 5.83
C LEU A 218 -6.74 19.34 7.16
N ALA A 219 -5.97 19.26 8.26
CA ALA A 219 -6.48 18.85 9.56
C ALA A 219 -7.66 19.70 10.08
N PRO A 220 -7.71 21.05 9.89
CA PRO A 220 -8.86 21.85 10.30
C PRO A 220 -10.15 21.46 9.57
N ALA A 221 -10.04 21.02 8.31
CA ALA A 221 -11.16 20.66 7.45
C ALA A 221 -11.78 19.30 7.83
N LEU A 222 -11.07 18.40 8.52
CA LEU A 222 -11.61 17.07 8.90
C LEU A 222 -12.94 17.12 9.67
N ARG A 223 -13.26 18.24 10.33
CA ARG A 223 -14.56 18.40 11.01
C ARG A 223 -15.73 18.41 10.04
N SER A 224 -15.52 18.83 8.78
CA SER A 224 -16.57 18.86 7.75
C SER A 224 -17.02 17.45 7.35
N LEU A 225 -16.17 16.43 7.49
CA LEU A 225 -16.49 15.02 7.19
C LEU A 225 -17.21 14.30 8.33
N ARG A 226 -17.31 14.90 9.52
CA ARG A 226 -17.96 14.27 10.69
C ARG A 226 -19.45 13.95 10.53
N PRO A 227 -20.27 14.81 9.89
CA PRO A 227 -21.68 14.50 9.66
C PRO A 227 -21.84 13.20 8.86
N ASP A 228 -20.98 12.98 7.86
CA ASP A 228 -21.00 11.77 7.04
C ASP A 228 -20.64 10.53 7.85
N PHE A 229 -19.69 10.65 8.78
CA PHE A 229 -19.35 9.56 9.73
C PHE A 229 -20.44 9.34 10.80
N ALA A 230 -21.32 10.30 11.07
CA ALA A 230 -22.34 10.18 12.11
C ALA A 230 -23.66 9.56 11.60
N GLN A 231 -23.86 9.48 10.29
CA GLN A 231 -25.06 8.90 9.70
C GLN A 231 -25.02 7.36 9.81
N PRO A 232 -26.03 6.71 10.42
CA PRO A 232 -26.12 5.26 10.44
C PRO A 232 -26.33 4.75 9.01
N ASN A 233 -25.39 3.99 8.50
CA ASN A 233 -25.58 3.28 7.23
C ASN A 233 -25.98 1.82 7.53
N PRO A 234 -27.23 1.41 7.24
CA PRO A 234 -27.71 0.06 7.52
C PRO A 234 -27.02 -1.02 6.69
N ALA A 235 -26.30 -0.65 5.62
CA ALA A 235 -25.49 -1.57 4.83
C ALA A 235 -24.13 -1.90 5.48
N LEU A 236 -23.70 -1.15 6.51
CA LEU A 236 -22.43 -1.39 7.18
C LEU A 236 -22.57 -2.42 8.30
N SER A 237 -21.55 -3.29 8.43
CA SER A 237 -21.49 -4.23 9.55
C SER A 237 -21.52 -3.50 10.92
N PRO A 238 -21.97 -4.14 12.01
CA PRO A 238 -21.92 -3.55 13.35
C PRO A 238 -20.52 -3.11 13.77
N THR A 239 -19.48 -3.84 13.35
CA THR A 239 -18.08 -3.50 13.60
C THR A 239 -17.68 -2.23 12.86
N THR A 240 -18.00 -2.14 11.57
CA THR A 240 -17.76 -0.94 10.77
C THR A 240 -18.52 0.27 11.32
N SER A 241 -19.78 0.09 11.71
CA SER A 241 -20.60 1.14 12.31
C SER A 241 -19.99 1.67 13.61
N ARG A 242 -19.47 0.80 14.48
CA ARG A 242 -18.76 1.21 15.71
C ARG A 242 -17.47 1.96 15.40
N PHE A 243 -16.70 1.48 14.42
CA PHE A 243 -15.47 2.15 13.99
C PHE A 243 -15.76 3.57 13.50
N VAL A 244 -16.70 3.73 12.56
CA VAL A 244 -17.05 5.04 12.00
C VAL A 244 -17.63 5.97 13.08
N ALA A 245 -18.50 5.46 13.97
CA ALA A 245 -19.03 6.24 15.10
C ALA A 245 -17.93 6.70 16.08
N SER A 246 -16.88 5.90 16.27
CA SER A 246 -15.72 6.29 17.10
C SER A 246 -14.97 7.51 16.52
N LEU A 247 -14.99 7.68 15.19
CA LEU A 247 -14.34 8.80 14.51
C LEU A 247 -15.17 10.09 14.61
N ALA A 248 -16.51 9.99 14.64
CA ALA A 248 -17.41 11.14 14.73
C ALA A 248 -17.33 11.89 16.07
N THR A 249 -16.96 11.20 17.16
CA THR A 249 -17.02 11.73 18.53
C THR A 249 -15.71 12.36 19.05
N SER A 250 -14.59 12.22 18.32
CA SER A 250 -13.29 12.73 18.78
C SER A 250 -13.06 14.19 18.36
N PRO A 251 -12.71 15.14 19.27
CA PRO A 251 -12.53 16.55 18.94
C PRO A 251 -11.36 16.84 17.98
N VAL A 252 -10.46 15.88 17.77
CA VAL A 252 -9.46 15.73 16.69
C VAL A 252 -9.29 14.20 16.51
N SER A 253 -9.40 13.61 15.30
CA SER A 253 -9.39 12.15 14.98
C SER A 253 -8.48 11.22 15.85
N PRO A 254 -8.75 9.91 15.88
CA PRO A 254 -9.13 9.11 17.06
C PRO A 254 -8.19 9.23 18.28
N LEU A 255 -8.81 9.24 19.45
CA LEU A 255 -8.16 9.12 20.76
C LEU A 255 -7.70 7.69 21.00
N MET A 256 -6.39 7.44 20.93
CA MET A 256 -5.76 6.36 21.70
C MET A 256 -5.70 6.76 23.18
N ILE A 257 -6.50 6.10 24.02
CA ILE A 257 -6.32 6.08 25.48
C ILE A 257 -5.72 4.72 25.83
N MET A 258 -4.41 4.67 26.08
CA MET A 258 -3.83 3.54 26.80
C MET A 258 -4.38 3.53 28.22
N LYS A 259 -5.16 2.49 28.56
CA LYS A 259 -5.41 2.16 29.97
C LYS A 259 -4.07 1.66 30.55
N PRO A 260 -3.49 2.32 31.57
CA PRO A 260 -2.40 1.70 32.29
C PRO A 260 -2.99 0.51 33.06
N LEU A 261 -2.40 -0.67 32.84
CA LEU A 261 -2.59 -1.84 33.67
C LEU A 261 -2.42 -1.41 35.13
N ARG A 262 -3.50 -1.53 35.92
CA ARG A 262 -3.43 -1.34 37.38
C ARG A 262 -2.44 -2.36 37.92
N LYS A 263 -1.24 -1.90 38.28
CA LYS A 263 -0.34 -2.64 39.14
C LYS A 263 -1.09 -2.84 40.46
N ARG A 264 -1.42 -4.11 40.76
CA ARG A 264 -1.94 -4.56 42.06
C ARG A 264 -0.98 -4.04 43.14
N GLY A 265 -1.39 -2.98 43.82
CA GLY A 265 -0.77 -2.51 45.05
C GLY A 265 -1.55 -3.06 46.22
N ASP A 266 -0.82 -3.72 47.10
CA ASP A 266 -1.27 -4.37 48.32
C ASP A 266 -2.21 -3.50 49.17
N SER A 267 -3.22 -4.15 49.76
CA SER A 267 -4.16 -3.53 50.68
C SER A 267 -3.68 -3.59 52.14
N THR A 268 -3.50 -2.40 52.72
CA THR A 268 -4.05 -1.95 54.02
C THR A 268 -3.64 -2.65 55.32
N SER A 269 -2.92 -1.91 56.16
CA SER A 269 -3.29 -1.50 57.55
C SER A 269 -2.24 -0.46 58.01
N SER A 270 -2.43 0.59 58.82
CA SER A 270 -3.41 0.97 59.85
C SER A 270 -3.20 2.46 60.26
N THR A 271 -4.28 3.09 60.76
CA THR A 271 -4.39 4.12 61.83
C THR A 271 -3.74 5.53 61.76
N ALA A 272 -4.65 6.52 61.66
CA ALA A 272 -4.76 7.87 62.24
C ALA A 272 -3.63 8.54 63.07
N SER A 273 -3.35 9.82 62.77
CA SER A 273 -3.51 11.01 63.66
C SER A 273 -2.85 12.30 63.07
N THR A 274 -3.38 13.48 63.43
CA THR A 274 -3.06 14.84 62.91
C THR A 274 -1.97 15.57 63.77
N PRO A 275 -1.51 16.82 63.45
CA PRO A 275 -0.10 17.21 63.25
C PRO A 275 0.49 18.07 64.43
N PRO A 276 1.76 18.60 64.40
CA PRO A 276 2.11 19.82 63.64
C PRO A 276 3.61 20.00 63.20
N ALA A 277 3.79 20.99 62.30
CA ALA A 277 4.93 21.93 62.12
C ALA A 277 6.36 21.49 61.71
N ALA A 278 6.76 22.02 60.54
CA ALA A 278 8.05 22.62 60.16
C ALA A 278 9.35 21.78 60.19
N ALA A 279 9.86 21.44 58.99
CA ALA A 279 11.26 21.60 58.64
C ALA A 279 11.41 21.58 57.10
N ALA A 280 12.06 22.60 56.56
CA ALA A 280 12.42 22.71 55.16
C ALA A 280 13.55 21.73 54.80
N SER A 281 13.39 20.98 53.73
CA SER A 281 14.51 20.37 53.02
C SER A 281 14.23 20.31 51.53
N SER A 282 15.02 21.09 50.80
CA SER A 282 15.17 21.12 49.35
C SER A 282 15.31 19.71 48.77
N PHE A 283 14.37 19.30 47.93
CA PHE A 283 14.58 18.23 46.97
C PHE A 283 14.08 18.66 45.60
N SER A 284 15.02 18.59 44.66
CA SER A 284 14.89 18.93 43.24
C SER A 284 13.70 18.18 42.61
N ASN A 285 12.68 18.92 42.21
CA ASN A 285 11.62 18.41 41.35
C ASN A 285 12.21 18.18 39.95
N ASN A 286 12.68 16.97 39.68
CA ASN A 286 12.81 16.46 38.32
C ASN A 286 11.41 16.27 37.76
N ASN A 287 10.82 17.37 37.30
CA ASN A 287 9.61 17.34 36.51
C ASN A 287 10.03 16.85 35.12
N ALA A 288 10.13 15.52 34.97
CA ALA A 288 10.20 14.88 33.66
C ALA A 288 8.90 15.24 32.93
N THR A 289 8.96 16.27 32.10
CA THR A 289 7.91 16.66 31.17
C THR A 289 7.66 15.46 30.28
N LYS A 290 6.60 14.70 30.58
CA LYS A 290 6.00 13.73 29.65
C LYS A 290 5.76 14.45 28.33
N VAL A 291 6.59 14.18 27.34
CA VAL A 291 6.36 14.57 25.96
C VAL A 291 5.09 13.83 25.54
N ARG A 292 3.96 14.54 25.53
CA ARG A 292 2.74 14.04 24.90
C ARG A 292 3.05 13.98 23.40
N GLY A 293 3.15 12.78 22.84
CA GLY A 293 3.25 12.57 21.39
C GLY A 293 2.18 13.40 20.67
N ARG A 294 2.62 14.14 19.64
CA ARG A 294 1.74 14.99 18.84
C ARG A 294 0.86 14.10 17.97
N ARG A 295 -0.45 14.15 18.18
CA ARG A 295 -1.42 13.33 17.42
C ARG A 295 -1.51 13.80 15.98
N THR A 296 -1.32 12.89 15.04
CA THR A 296 -1.46 13.16 13.61
C THR A 296 -2.93 13.04 13.21
N ALA A 297 -3.42 14.03 12.48
CA ALA A 297 -4.77 14.01 11.93
C ALA A 297 -4.85 12.91 10.85
N ALA A 298 -5.96 12.18 10.78
CA ALA A 298 -6.13 11.07 9.84
C ALA A 298 -7.53 11.01 9.25
N VAL A 299 -7.62 10.56 7.99
CA VAL A 299 -8.85 10.33 7.24
C VAL A 299 -9.12 8.83 7.09
N PRO A 300 -10.34 8.35 7.38
CA PRO A 300 -10.69 6.95 7.20
C PRO A 300 -11.04 6.64 5.75
N VAL A 301 -10.59 5.48 5.29
CA VAL A 301 -11.02 4.84 4.04
C VAL A 301 -11.54 3.45 4.39
N LEU A 302 -12.76 3.18 3.94
CA LEU A 302 -13.35 1.84 4.00
C LEU A 302 -13.12 1.20 2.64
N LEU A 303 -12.65 -0.05 2.63
CA LEU A 303 -12.46 -0.82 1.40
C LEU A 303 -13.12 -2.17 1.54
N HIS A 304 -13.60 -2.69 0.43
CA HIS A 304 -14.06 -4.06 0.30
C HIS A 304 -13.03 -4.91 -0.47
N ASP A 305 -12.36 -5.82 0.23
CA ASP A 305 -11.56 -6.88 -0.39
C ASP A 305 -12.49 -8.08 -0.63
N ALA A 306 -12.66 -8.49 -1.89
CA ALA A 306 -13.39 -9.71 -2.21
C ALA A 306 -12.44 -10.93 -2.24
N PRO A 307 -12.98 -12.16 -2.11
CA PRO A 307 -12.16 -13.35 -2.32
C PRO A 307 -11.76 -13.46 -3.79
N MET A 308 -10.49 -13.78 -4.03
CA MET A 308 -10.00 -14.06 -5.38
C MET A 308 -10.62 -15.35 -5.90
N GLN A 309 -11.18 -15.31 -7.11
CA GLN A 309 -11.75 -16.50 -7.74
C GLN A 309 -10.71 -17.28 -8.54
N ASP A 310 -9.72 -16.57 -9.09
CA ASP A 310 -8.62 -17.11 -9.87
C ASP A 310 -7.33 -16.28 -9.66
N HIS A 311 -6.25 -16.66 -10.35
CA HIS A 311 -4.96 -15.98 -10.27
C HIS A 311 -4.92 -14.64 -11.05
N LEU A 312 -5.97 -14.32 -11.82
CA LEU A 312 -6.05 -13.10 -12.63
C LEU A 312 -6.77 -11.99 -11.86
N SER A 313 -7.76 -12.33 -11.04
CA SER A 313 -8.59 -11.43 -10.22
C SER A 313 -7.88 -10.85 -8.98
N VAL A 314 -6.54 -10.74 -8.99
CA VAL A 314 -5.74 -10.16 -7.88
C VAL A 314 -6.15 -8.73 -7.50
N GLY A 315 -6.77 -7.99 -8.43
CA GLY A 315 -7.25 -6.62 -8.21
C GLY A 315 -8.42 -6.52 -7.22
N VAL A 316 -9.07 -7.63 -6.86
CA VAL A 316 -10.14 -7.63 -5.85
C VAL A 316 -9.62 -7.49 -4.41
N GLN A 317 -8.29 -7.50 -4.23
CA GLN A 317 -7.62 -7.32 -2.95
C GLN A 317 -6.76 -6.07 -2.95
N THR A 318 -6.61 -5.46 -1.77
CA THR A 318 -5.78 -4.28 -1.60
C THR A 318 -4.30 -4.65 -1.39
N TRP A 319 -3.42 -4.10 -2.22
CA TRP A 319 -1.96 -4.34 -2.18
C TRP A 319 -1.20 -3.26 -1.40
N GLY A 320 -0.05 -3.63 -0.81
CA GLY A 320 0.77 -2.77 0.05
C GLY A 320 1.24 -1.47 -0.65
N SER A 321 1.55 -1.55 -1.94
CA SER A 321 1.93 -0.40 -2.76
C SER A 321 0.85 0.69 -2.76
N ALA A 322 -0.44 0.33 -2.83
CA ALA A 322 -1.52 1.30 -2.90
C ALA A 322 -1.66 2.04 -1.56
N ILE A 323 -1.41 1.35 -0.45
CA ILE A 323 -1.48 1.95 0.87
C ILE A 323 -0.28 2.87 1.12
N LEU A 324 0.92 2.48 0.71
CA LEU A 324 2.09 3.34 0.82
C LEU A 324 1.99 4.57 -0.07
N LEU A 325 1.59 4.39 -1.33
CA LEU A 325 1.38 5.50 -2.25
C LEU A 325 0.30 6.44 -1.71
N GLY A 326 -0.80 5.88 -1.19
CA GLY A 326 -1.88 6.63 -0.55
C GLY A 326 -1.41 7.41 0.67
N ARG A 327 -0.60 6.82 1.55
CA ARG A 327 -0.02 7.53 2.72
C ARG A 327 0.85 8.70 2.30
N GLU A 328 1.76 8.48 1.36
CA GLU A 328 2.65 9.53 0.89
C GLU A 328 1.86 10.67 0.24
N MET A 329 0.82 10.33 -0.52
CA MET A 329 -0.10 11.30 -1.12
C MET A 329 -0.94 12.06 -0.11
N ALA A 330 -1.47 11.39 0.93
CA ALA A 330 -2.25 12.05 1.97
C ALA A 330 -1.43 13.02 2.82
N LEU A 331 -0.13 12.71 3.02
CA LEU A 331 0.81 13.56 3.72
C LEU A 331 1.29 14.75 2.88
N ARG A 332 1.39 14.59 1.56
CA ARG A 332 1.98 15.59 0.65
C ARG A 332 1.20 15.75 -0.67
N PRO A 333 -0.11 16.03 -0.64
CA PRO A 333 -0.97 15.96 -1.83
C PRO A 333 -0.56 16.91 -2.96
N ALA A 334 0.05 18.06 -2.63
CA ALA A 334 0.54 19.01 -3.62
C ALA A 334 1.73 18.47 -4.44
N ASP A 335 2.62 17.67 -3.82
CA ASP A 335 3.79 17.08 -4.50
C ASP A 335 3.39 16.11 -5.61
N PHE A 336 2.20 15.52 -5.49
CA PHE A 336 1.62 14.60 -6.48
C PHE A 336 0.84 15.31 -7.58
N GLY A 337 0.70 16.64 -7.51
CA GLY A 337 -0.13 17.38 -8.44
C GLY A 337 -1.64 17.32 -8.15
N LEU A 338 -2.06 16.77 -7.01
CA LEU A 338 -3.48 16.73 -6.64
C LEU A 338 -4.03 18.15 -6.40
N PHE A 339 -3.21 19.03 -5.82
CA PHE A 339 -3.57 20.41 -5.47
C PHE A 339 -2.92 21.47 -6.36
N GLN A 340 -2.88 21.23 -7.67
CA GLN A 340 -2.29 22.19 -8.62
C GLN A 340 -2.94 23.58 -8.53
N SER A 341 -2.11 24.61 -8.73
CA SER A 341 -2.50 26.02 -8.78
C SER A 341 -1.49 26.81 -9.63
N PRO A 342 -1.92 27.58 -10.65
CA PRO A 342 -3.30 27.68 -11.14
C PRO A 342 -3.78 26.35 -11.74
N LEU A 343 -5.09 26.12 -11.73
CA LEU A 343 -5.67 24.91 -12.31
C LEU A 343 -5.56 24.97 -13.85
N PRO A 344 -5.09 23.90 -14.53
CA PRO A 344 -4.81 23.95 -15.97
C PRO A 344 -6.06 23.97 -16.85
N HIS A 345 -7.13 23.31 -16.41
CA HIS A 345 -8.40 23.17 -17.14
C HIS A 345 -9.49 24.09 -16.56
N ALA A 346 -10.77 23.81 -16.83
CA ALA A 346 -11.96 24.58 -16.44
C ALA A 346 -12.20 24.79 -14.92
N GLY A 347 -11.15 24.72 -14.10
CA GLY A 347 -11.16 25.09 -12.69
C GLY A 347 -11.13 23.91 -11.73
N TYR A 348 -10.74 22.70 -12.15
CA TYR A 348 -10.68 21.51 -11.30
C TYR A 348 -9.56 20.54 -11.68
N THR A 349 -9.13 19.70 -10.72
CA THR A 349 -8.10 18.65 -10.91
C THR A 349 -8.71 17.40 -11.54
N ARG A 350 -8.01 16.76 -12.48
CA ARG A 350 -8.41 15.50 -13.12
C ARG A 350 -7.44 14.37 -12.75
N VAL A 351 -7.95 13.31 -12.14
CA VAL A 351 -7.18 12.14 -11.69
C VAL A 351 -7.63 10.88 -12.42
N LEU A 352 -6.69 10.08 -12.89
CA LEU A 352 -6.92 8.75 -13.44
C LEU A 352 -6.12 7.71 -12.65
N GLU A 353 -6.77 6.64 -12.21
CA GLU A 353 -6.09 5.48 -11.62
C GLU A 353 -6.11 4.32 -12.63
N LEU A 354 -4.93 3.84 -13.02
CA LEU A 354 -4.73 2.69 -13.89
C LEU A 354 -4.53 1.43 -13.04
N GLY A 355 -5.31 0.38 -13.30
CA GLY A 355 -5.24 -0.86 -12.52
C GLY A 355 -5.65 -0.59 -11.07
N ALA A 356 -6.82 0.03 -10.90
CA ALA A 356 -7.27 0.57 -9.63
C ALA A 356 -7.50 -0.50 -8.56
N GLY A 357 -7.76 -1.75 -8.94
CA GLY A 357 -8.02 -2.83 -7.99
C GLY A 357 -9.20 -2.49 -7.07
N THR A 358 -8.96 -2.30 -5.78
CA THR A 358 -10.01 -1.89 -4.81
C THR A 358 -10.31 -0.38 -4.82
N GLY A 359 -9.59 0.42 -5.60
CA GLY A 359 -9.88 1.85 -5.80
C GLY A 359 -9.45 2.74 -4.64
N LEU A 360 -8.58 2.21 -3.78
CA LEU A 360 -8.08 2.89 -2.59
C LEU A 360 -7.55 4.29 -2.89
N LEU A 361 -6.74 4.45 -3.94
CA LEU A 361 -6.14 5.75 -4.25
C LEU A 361 -7.20 6.72 -4.78
N SER A 362 -8.12 6.26 -5.63
CA SER A 362 -9.26 7.05 -6.11
C SER A 362 -10.14 7.55 -4.96
N ILE A 363 -10.50 6.67 -4.01
CA ILE A 363 -11.30 7.03 -2.83
C ILE A 363 -10.57 8.04 -1.96
N LEU A 364 -9.26 7.83 -1.76
CA LEU A 364 -8.44 8.74 -0.98
C LEU A 364 -8.31 10.11 -1.67
N CYS A 365 -8.06 10.16 -2.98
CA CYS A 365 -8.03 11.38 -3.77
C CYS A 365 -9.32 12.19 -3.62
N ARG A 366 -10.49 11.54 -3.71
CA ARG A 366 -11.79 12.21 -3.52
C ARG A 366 -11.86 12.89 -2.16
N LYS A 367 -11.57 12.13 -1.10
CA LYS A 367 -11.58 12.64 0.28
C LYS A 367 -10.60 13.80 0.48
N LEU A 368 -9.40 13.74 -0.11
CA LEU A 368 -8.40 14.80 -0.01
C LEU A 368 -8.83 16.08 -0.74
N LEU A 369 -9.46 15.95 -1.92
CA LEU A 369 -10.02 17.09 -2.65
C LEU A 369 -11.17 17.74 -1.87
N ASP A 370 -12.10 16.95 -1.33
CA ASP A 370 -13.21 17.47 -0.52
C ASP A 370 -12.69 18.16 0.76
N LEU A 371 -11.62 17.64 1.37
CA LEU A 371 -10.96 18.30 2.50
C LEU A 371 -10.32 19.64 2.10
N ARG A 372 -9.70 19.73 0.92
CA ARG A 372 -9.16 20.99 0.40
C ARG A 372 -10.28 21.99 0.17
N ALA A 373 -11.38 21.59 -0.48
CA ALA A 373 -12.53 22.45 -0.73
C ALA A 373 -13.15 22.96 0.58
N ALA A 374 -13.35 22.08 1.56
CA ALA A 374 -13.81 22.46 2.89
C ALA A 374 -12.84 23.40 3.62
N GLY A 375 -11.53 23.16 3.52
CA GLY A 375 -10.50 24.06 4.04
C GLY A 375 -10.58 25.46 3.42
N ASN A 376 -10.70 25.53 2.10
CA ASN A 376 -10.86 26.79 1.37
C ASN A 376 -12.14 27.52 1.79
N ALA A 377 -13.26 26.81 1.93
CA ALA A 377 -14.53 27.37 2.39
C ALA A 377 -14.42 27.97 3.80
N ILE A 378 -13.74 27.28 4.73
CA ILE A 378 -13.45 27.79 6.07
C ILE A 378 -12.63 29.08 6.00
N THR A 379 -11.57 29.11 5.19
CA THR A 379 -10.70 30.31 5.09
C THR A 379 -11.38 31.51 4.43
N SER A 380 -12.31 31.26 3.50
CA SER A 380 -13.01 32.29 2.73
C SER A 380 -14.37 32.68 3.32
N ASN A 381 -14.81 32.05 4.42
CA ASN A 381 -16.16 32.17 4.99
C ASN A 381 -17.27 31.92 3.94
N ALA A 382 -17.03 30.97 3.03
CA ALA A 382 -17.99 30.52 2.02
C ALA A 382 -18.69 29.22 2.48
N PRO A 383 -19.86 28.88 1.91
CA PRO A 383 -20.43 27.55 2.08
C PRO A 383 -19.45 26.49 1.57
N ALA A 384 -19.35 25.37 2.30
CA ALA A 384 -18.56 24.23 1.84
C ALA A 384 -19.33 23.51 0.72
N GLU A 385 -18.73 23.49 -0.47
CA GLU A 385 -19.20 22.70 -1.60
C GLU A 385 -18.21 21.55 -1.84
N ALA A 386 -18.71 20.45 -2.42
CA ALA A 386 -17.85 19.33 -2.82
C ALA A 386 -16.86 19.80 -3.89
N ASP A 387 -15.66 19.23 -3.90
CA ASP A 387 -14.65 19.60 -4.89
C ASP A 387 -15.10 19.11 -6.29
N ALA A 388 -15.05 20.01 -7.28
CA ALA A 388 -15.43 19.71 -8.65
C ALA A 388 -14.45 18.79 -9.39
N GLY A 389 -13.36 18.37 -8.74
CA GLY A 389 -12.36 17.46 -9.29
C GLY A 389 -12.98 16.19 -9.89
N LEU A 390 -12.41 15.72 -10.99
CA LEU A 390 -12.78 14.47 -11.63
C LEU A 390 -11.82 13.37 -11.18
N ILE A 391 -12.36 12.20 -10.84
CA ILE A 391 -11.58 11.00 -10.53
C ILE A 391 -12.19 9.85 -11.31
N VAL A 392 -11.37 9.19 -12.12
CA VAL A 392 -11.74 7.99 -12.86
C VAL A 392 -10.87 6.83 -12.41
N ALA A 393 -11.48 5.79 -11.85
CA ALA A 393 -10.83 4.53 -11.51
C ALA A 393 -11.00 3.54 -12.66
N THR A 394 -9.90 2.94 -13.13
CA THR A 394 -9.94 2.01 -14.27
C THR A 394 -9.28 0.68 -13.97
N ASP A 395 -9.86 -0.38 -14.50
CA ASP A 395 -9.33 -1.74 -14.44
C ASP A 395 -9.79 -2.52 -15.69
N PHE A 396 -9.20 -3.70 -15.93
CA PHE A 396 -9.56 -4.55 -17.05
C PHE A 396 -10.66 -5.55 -16.68
N LEU A 397 -10.59 -6.13 -15.48
CA LEU A 397 -11.42 -7.27 -15.10
C LEU A 397 -12.81 -6.84 -14.61
N PRO A 398 -13.91 -7.35 -15.20
CA PRO A 398 -15.26 -7.00 -14.80
C PRO A 398 -15.56 -7.26 -13.32
N GLU A 399 -15.01 -8.34 -12.72
CA GLU A 399 -15.19 -8.62 -11.29
C GLU A 399 -14.50 -7.60 -10.39
N VAL A 400 -13.35 -7.04 -10.80
CA VAL A 400 -12.66 -5.97 -10.07
C VAL A 400 -13.47 -4.68 -10.15
N LEU A 401 -13.98 -4.33 -11.33
CA LEU A 401 -14.86 -3.18 -11.53
C LEU A 401 -16.19 -3.32 -10.76
N ALA A 402 -16.74 -4.53 -10.68
CA ALA A 402 -17.92 -4.79 -9.85
C ALA A 402 -17.60 -4.59 -8.37
N ASN A 403 -16.44 -5.07 -7.89
CA ASN A 403 -15.99 -4.88 -6.51
C ASN A 403 -15.83 -3.39 -6.15
N LEU A 404 -15.25 -2.59 -7.05
CA LEU A 404 -15.13 -1.13 -6.92
C LEU A 404 -16.50 -0.43 -6.75
N ARG A 405 -17.55 -0.96 -7.40
CA ARG A 405 -18.91 -0.40 -7.35
C ARG A 405 -19.67 -0.78 -6.07
N VAL A 406 -19.21 -1.77 -5.30
CA VAL A 406 -19.85 -2.18 -4.04
C VAL A 406 -19.68 -1.12 -2.95
N ASP A 407 -18.64 -0.29 -3.04
CA ASP A 407 -18.45 0.85 -2.14
C ASP A 407 -19.37 2.03 -2.54
N ASP A 408 -20.65 1.93 -2.16
CA ASP A 408 -21.68 3.01 -2.25
C ASP A 408 -21.25 4.33 -1.57
N SER A 409 -20.12 4.34 -0.84
CA SER A 409 -19.52 5.52 -0.23
C SER A 409 -18.73 6.41 -1.20
N ALA A 410 -18.59 6.00 -2.46
CA ALA A 410 -17.83 6.71 -3.49
C ALA A 410 -18.67 7.31 -4.64
N PRO A 411 -19.85 7.94 -4.40
CA PRO A 411 -20.76 8.39 -5.48
C PRO A 411 -20.21 9.52 -6.39
N ALA A 412 -18.94 9.91 -6.20
CA ALA A 412 -18.25 10.95 -6.98
C ALA A 412 -16.96 10.42 -7.65
N ILE A 413 -16.86 9.11 -7.85
CA ILE A 413 -15.78 8.46 -8.60
C ILE A 413 -16.41 7.75 -9.80
N ASP A 414 -15.93 8.08 -10.99
CA ASP A 414 -16.30 7.38 -12.20
C ASP A 414 -15.49 6.09 -12.31
N ILE A 415 -16.13 5.00 -12.76
CA ILE A 415 -15.50 3.69 -12.91
C ILE A 415 -15.67 3.23 -14.36
N ALA A 416 -14.56 2.92 -15.02
CA ALA A 416 -14.56 2.52 -16.42
C ALA A 416 -13.63 1.32 -16.66
N LYS A 417 -14.06 0.40 -17.51
CA LYS A 417 -13.15 -0.61 -18.05
C LYS A 417 -12.07 0.06 -18.91
N LEU A 418 -10.83 -0.41 -18.79
CA LEU A 418 -9.74 0.00 -19.65
C LEU A 418 -8.85 -1.20 -19.99
N ASP A 419 -8.80 -1.56 -21.27
CA ASP A 419 -7.84 -2.52 -21.79
C ASP A 419 -6.63 -1.78 -22.38
N TRP A 420 -5.46 -1.93 -21.75
CA TRP A 420 -4.25 -1.24 -22.18
C TRP A 420 -3.72 -1.72 -23.55
N THR A 421 -4.20 -2.86 -24.05
CA THR A 421 -3.79 -3.42 -25.34
C THR A 421 -4.57 -2.79 -26.51
N THR A 422 -5.85 -2.47 -26.32
CA THR A 422 -6.73 -1.91 -27.36
C THR A 422 -6.80 -0.39 -27.30
N PHE A 423 -6.72 0.20 -26.11
CA PHE A 423 -6.91 1.64 -25.90
C PHE A 423 -5.98 2.54 -26.74
N PRO A 424 -4.68 2.24 -26.91
CA PRO A 424 -3.81 3.06 -27.76
C PRO A 424 -4.27 3.11 -29.22
N ALA A 425 -4.72 1.98 -29.79
CA ALA A 425 -5.23 1.93 -31.16
C ALA A 425 -6.58 2.66 -31.31
N TYR A 426 -7.41 2.63 -30.27
CA TYR A 426 -8.62 3.46 -30.19
C TYR A 426 -8.28 4.96 -30.24
N MET A 427 -7.32 5.41 -29.42
CA MET A 427 -6.91 6.82 -29.38
C MET A 427 -6.24 7.28 -30.68
N GLU A 428 -5.42 6.44 -31.31
CA GLU A 428 -4.82 6.71 -32.61
C GLU A 428 -5.88 6.93 -33.69
N ARG A 429 -6.92 6.07 -33.76
CA ARG A 429 -8.04 6.27 -34.69
C ARG A 429 -8.83 7.54 -34.39
N ARG A 430 -9.06 7.87 -33.12
CA ARG A 430 -9.70 9.15 -32.74
C ARG A 430 -8.88 10.37 -33.15
N ALA A 431 -7.55 10.25 -33.16
CA ALA A 431 -6.64 11.27 -33.66
C ALA A 431 -6.58 11.32 -35.21
N GLY A 432 -7.32 10.46 -35.91
CA GLY A 432 -7.33 10.39 -37.37
C GLY A 432 -6.14 9.65 -37.99
N LEU A 433 -5.42 8.85 -37.18
CA LEU A 433 -4.30 8.04 -37.66
C LEU A 433 -4.80 6.77 -38.36
N ASP A 434 -4.05 6.35 -39.38
CA ASP A 434 -4.35 5.16 -40.18
C ASP A 434 -3.85 3.91 -39.45
N VAL A 435 -4.75 3.30 -38.67
CA VAL A 435 -4.48 2.07 -37.92
C VAL A 435 -5.18 0.90 -38.65
N PRO A 436 -4.50 -0.24 -38.88
CA PRO A 436 -5.13 -1.41 -39.49
C PRO A 436 -6.42 -1.80 -38.74
N ALA A 437 -7.47 -2.15 -39.48
CA ALA A 437 -8.67 -2.73 -38.88
C ALA A 437 -8.27 -3.99 -38.11
N GLY A 438 -8.56 -4.00 -36.81
CA GLY A 438 -8.22 -5.08 -35.88
C GLY A 438 -9.24 -5.15 -34.76
N GLU A 439 -9.09 -6.16 -33.89
CA GLU A 439 -9.91 -6.31 -32.67
C GLU A 439 -9.80 -5.02 -31.82
N GLY A 440 -10.94 -4.39 -31.52
CA GLY A 440 -10.99 -3.06 -30.88
C GLY A 440 -11.92 -2.05 -31.55
N GLU A 441 -12.82 -2.44 -32.47
CA GLU A 441 -13.86 -1.53 -33.00
C GLU A 441 -14.89 -1.07 -31.96
N GLU A 442 -14.87 -1.66 -30.78
CA GLU A 442 -15.74 -1.30 -29.67
C GLU A 442 -15.34 0.06 -29.09
N GLU A 443 -16.34 0.80 -28.63
CA GLU A 443 -16.14 2.06 -27.93
C GLU A 443 -15.54 1.78 -26.55
N GLU A 444 -14.37 2.37 -26.26
CA GLU A 444 -13.73 2.25 -24.95
C GLU A 444 -14.60 2.91 -23.87
N GLU A 445 -14.79 2.26 -22.72
CA GLU A 445 -15.60 2.85 -21.63
C GLU A 445 -14.98 4.17 -21.15
N LEU A 446 -13.66 4.34 -21.23
CA LEU A 446 -12.95 5.58 -20.85
C LEU A 446 -13.22 6.76 -21.83
N ALA A 447 -13.86 6.52 -22.98
CA ALA A 447 -14.13 7.51 -24.03
C ALA A 447 -14.71 8.86 -23.55
N PRO A 448 -15.65 8.92 -22.58
CA PRO A 448 -16.24 10.18 -22.13
C PRO A 448 -15.26 11.14 -21.46
N TRP A 449 -14.10 10.66 -20.99
CA TRP A 449 -13.17 11.43 -20.18
C TRP A 449 -11.84 11.74 -20.86
N VAL A 450 -11.57 11.24 -22.08
CA VAL A 450 -10.27 11.40 -22.75
C VAL A 450 -10.15 12.64 -23.64
N ASP A 451 -11.23 13.39 -23.85
CA ASP A 451 -11.20 14.67 -24.59
C ASP A 451 -10.36 15.74 -23.88
N THR A 452 -10.24 15.62 -22.56
CA THR A 452 -9.42 16.49 -21.73
C THR A 452 -8.45 15.63 -20.93
N PRO A 453 -7.13 15.86 -21.06
CA PRO A 453 -6.15 15.00 -20.42
C PRO A 453 -6.16 15.14 -18.89
N PHE A 454 -5.52 14.18 -18.22
CA PHE A 454 -5.46 14.08 -16.77
C PHE A 454 -4.23 14.80 -16.21
N ASP A 455 -4.42 15.46 -15.06
CA ASP A 455 -3.36 16.18 -14.36
C ASP A 455 -2.49 15.24 -13.52
N LEU A 456 -3.11 14.17 -13.01
CA LEU A 456 -2.50 13.13 -12.20
C LEU A 456 -2.93 11.75 -12.70
N VAL A 457 -1.96 10.89 -12.98
CA VAL A 457 -2.18 9.46 -13.27
C VAL A 457 -1.52 8.63 -12.17
N LEU A 458 -2.25 7.67 -11.61
CA LEU A 458 -1.77 6.79 -10.54
C LEU A 458 -1.72 5.36 -11.06
N ALA A 459 -0.66 4.63 -10.74
CA ALA A 459 -0.51 3.21 -11.00
C ALA A 459 0.23 2.58 -9.83
N SER A 460 -0.36 1.58 -9.19
CA SER A 460 0.20 0.95 -8.00
C SER A 460 0.19 -0.57 -8.15
N ASP A 461 1.38 -1.18 -8.17
CA ASP A 461 1.59 -2.62 -8.35
C ASP A 461 0.99 -3.19 -9.65
N CYS A 462 1.02 -2.39 -10.72
CA CYS A 462 0.42 -2.72 -12.02
C CYS A 462 1.31 -3.56 -12.95
N VAL A 463 2.59 -3.74 -12.60
CA VAL A 463 3.59 -4.40 -13.46
C VAL A 463 4.02 -5.71 -12.82
N TYR A 464 3.31 -6.77 -13.17
CA TYR A 464 3.57 -8.15 -12.78
C TYR A 464 3.87 -9.07 -13.98
N ASP A 465 3.91 -8.48 -15.19
CA ASP A 465 4.46 -9.07 -16.41
C ASP A 465 5.33 -8.02 -17.10
N PRO A 466 6.49 -8.38 -17.70
CA PRO A 466 7.41 -7.43 -18.32
C PRO A 466 6.78 -6.58 -19.44
N THR A 467 5.72 -7.04 -20.08
CA THR A 467 5.03 -6.30 -21.16
C THR A 467 4.19 -5.13 -20.63
N HIS A 468 3.75 -5.16 -19.36
CA HIS A 468 2.83 -4.17 -18.80
C HIS A 468 3.41 -2.76 -18.78
N ALA A 469 4.70 -2.60 -18.51
CA ALA A 469 5.34 -1.29 -18.48
C ALA A 469 5.25 -0.57 -19.83
N ALA A 470 5.42 -1.30 -20.93
CA ALA A 470 5.29 -0.76 -22.28
C ALA A 470 3.83 -0.39 -22.61
N LEU A 471 2.87 -1.19 -22.16
CA LEU A 471 1.43 -0.90 -22.31
C LEU A 471 1.04 0.36 -21.51
N LEU A 472 1.46 0.46 -20.25
CA LEU A 472 1.27 1.64 -19.40
C LEU A 472 1.84 2.90 -20.05
N ARG A 473 3.03 2.84 -20.65
CA ARG A 473 3.62 3.97 -21.39
C ARG A 473 2.70 4.43 -22.52
N LYS A 474 2.18 3.50 -23.32
CA LYS A 474 1.27 3.83 -24.45
C LYS A 474 -0.01 4.50 -23.97
N VAL A 475 -0.62 3.98 -22.90
CA VAL A 475 -1.81 4.59 -22.27
C VAL A 475 -1.47 5.98 -21.73
N ALA A 476 -0.42 6.10 -20.92
CA ALA A 476 0.02 7.36 -20.33
C ALA A 476 0.26 8.45 -21.38
N ALA A 477 0.83 8.09 -22.54
CA ALA A 477 1.10 9.04 -23.62
C ALA A 477 -0.19 9.66 -24.21
N TRP A 478 -1.32 8.99 -24.09
CA TRP A 478 -2.61 9.44 -24.59
C TRP A 478 -3.50 10.12 -23.53
N VAL A 479 -3.24 9.89 -22.25
CA VAL A 479 -4.08 10.42 -21.16
C VAL A 479 -3.42 11.51 -20.33
N LEU A 480 -2.09 11.56 -20.25
CA LEU A 480 -1.38 12.50 -19.38
C LEU A 480 -1.27 13.89 -20.01
N ARG A 481 -1.63 14.94 -19.26
CA ARG A 481 -1.60 16.33 -19.74
C ARG A 481 -0.19 16.77 -20.19
N PRO A 482 -0.01 17.18 -21.47
CA PRO A 482 1.21 17.84 -21.92
C PRO A 482 1.46 19.18 -21.21
N PRO A 483 2.71 19.66 -21.13
CA PRO A 483 2.99 21.01 -20.66
C PRO A 483 2.33 22.06 -21.59
N THR A 484 1.86 23.15 -21.00
CA THR A 484 1.30 24.30 -21.73
C THR A 484 2.06 25.58 -21.35
N ASP A 485 1.90 26.65 -22.12
CA ASP A 485 2.55 27.92 -21.84
C ASP A 485 2.16 28.45 -20.46
N GLY A 486 3.09 28.33 -19.50
CA GLY A 486 2.94 28.79 -18.12
C GLY A 486 2.48 27.74 -17.10
N ALA A 487 2.21 26.50 -17.51
CA ALA A 487 1.85 25.42 -16.57
C ALA A 487 2.70 24.16 -16.79
N PRO A 488 3.21 23.52 -15.72
CA PRO A 488 3.93 22.25 -15.85
C PRO A 488 3.00 21.18 -16.40
N SER A 489 3.58 20.13 -16.97
CA SER A 489 2.84 18.95 -17.40
C SER A 489 2.11 18.26 -16.25
N GLY A 490 1.15 17.40 -16.58
CA GLY A 490 0.66 16.40 -15.64
C GLY A 490 1.77 15.44 -15.18
N THR A 491 1.53 14.73 -14.10
CA THR A 491 2.43 13.73 -13.52
C THR A 491 1.79 12.36 -13.42
N MET A 492 2.57 11.32 -13.68
CA MET A 492 2.21 9.94 -13.40
C MET A 492 3.08 9.39 -12.27
N HIS A 493 2.46 8.73 -11.29
CA HIS A 493 3.16 8.08 -10.19
C HIS A 493 2.98 6.57 -10.30
N LEU A 494 4.10 5.87 -10.47
CA LEU A 494 4.15 4.41 -10.48
C LEU A 494 4.92 3.93 -9.24
N LEU A 495 4.31 3.03 -8.45
CA LEU A 495 4.95 2.41 -7.30
C LEU A 495 4.85 0.88 -7.44
N SER A 496 5.98 0.19 -7.34
CA SER A 496 6.04 -1.28 -7.36
C SER A 496 6.90 -1.82 -6.21
N PRO A 497 6.51 -2.94 -5.59
CA PRO A 497 7.27 -3.57 -4.53
C PRO A 497 8.54 -4.22 -5.08
N ILE A 498 9.59 -4.26 -4.26
CA ILE A 498 10.82 -4.98 -4.58
C ILE A 498 10.63 -6.44 -4.20
N ARG A 499 10.41 -7.29 -5.20
CA ARG A 499 10.29 -8.74 -5.03
C ARG A 499 11.45 -9.43 -5.77
N PRO A 500 12.20 -10.36 -5.14
CA PRO A 500 13.34 -11.02 -5.78
C PRO A 500 12.98 -11.69 -7.12
N THR A 501 11.80 -12.28 -7.20
CA THR A 501 11.30 -12.98 -8.40
C THR A 501 10.74 -12.05 -9.48
N PHE A 502 10.60 -10.74 -9.22
CA PHE A 502 10.01 -9.77 -10.15
C PHE A 502 11.05 -8.80 -10.73
N THR A 503 12.32 -9.22 -10.80
CA THR A 503 13.39 -8.38 -11.35
C THR A 503 13.12 -7.96 -12.80
N PRO A 504 12.72 -8.85 -13.72
CA PRO A 504 12.42 -8.48 -15.11
C PRO A 504 11.31 -7.43 -15.24
N GLU A 505 10.30 -7.48 -14.38
CA GLU A 505 9.16 -6.55 -14.34
C GLU A 505 9.61 -5.16 -13.88
N LEU A 506 10.48 -5.08 -12.86
CA LEU A 506 11.02 -3.79 -12.42
C LEU A 506 11.98 -3.19 -13.46
N GLU A 507 12.77 -4.03 -14.14
CA GLU A 507 13.65 -3.59 -15.23
C GLU A 507 12.85 -3.13 -16.45
N SER A 508 11.69 -3.74 -16.74
CA SER A 508 10.84 -3.31 -17.85
C SER A 508 10.26 -1.91 -17.62
N ILE A 509 10.02 -1.50 -16.37
CA ILE A 509 9.64 -0.13 -16.02
C ILE A 509 10.78 0.84 -16.35
N ASP A 510 12.01 0.51 -15.97
CA ASP A 510 13.18 1.36 -16.27
C ASP A 510 13.40 1.50 -17.78
N ALA A 511 13.19 0.42 -18.55
CA ALA A 511 13.26 0.44 -20.00
C ALA A 511 12.11 1.23 -20.65
N ALA A 512 10.89 1.09 -20.14
CA ALA A 512 9.71 1.79 -20.63
C ALA A 512 9.68 3.27 -20.23
N PHE A 513 10.30 3.65 -19.13
CA PHE A 513 10.36 5.03 -18.64
C PHE A 513 11.81 5.39 -18.26
N PRO A 514 12.71 5.60 -19.25
CA PRO A 514 14.06 6.02 -18.95
C PRO A 514 14.07 7.47 -18.41
N PRO A 515 15.16 7.90 -17.74
CA PRO A 515 15.29 9.28 -17.28
C PRO A 515 15.12 10.29 -18.43
N LEU A 516 14.39 11.39 -18.21
CA LEU A 516 14.17 12.40 -19.24
C LEU A 516 15.47 12.94 -19.85
N ALA A 517 16.54 13.00 -19.06
CA ALA A 517 17.87 13.42 -19.49
C ALA A 517 18.54 12.48 -20.50
N SER A 518 18.05 11.25 -20.68
CA SER A 518 18.60 10.31 -21.68
C SER A 518 18.08 10.56 -23.09
N TYR A 519 17.03 11.39 -23.24
CA TYR A 519 16.47 11.70 -24.56
C TYR A 519 17.27 12.76 -25.30
N THR A 520 17.15 12.75 -26.63
CA THR A 520 17.60 13.86 -27.47
C THR A 520 16.96 15.16 -26.95
N PRO A 521 17.69 16.29 -26.89
CA PRO A 521 17.15 17.53 -26.35
C PRO A 521 15.80 17.92 -26.99
N LEU A 522 14.88 18.44 -26.17
CA LEU A 522 13.54 18.81 -26.61
C LEU A 522 13.56 19.81 -27.77
N ALA A 523 14.53 20.74 -27.81
CA ALA A 523 14.66 21.70 -28.90
C ALA A 523 14.83 21.01 -30.28
N ASP A 524 15.62 19.94 -30.34
CA ASP A 524 15.87 19.20 -31.57
C ASP A 524 14.64 18.37 -31.97
N ARG A 525 13.99 17.74 -30.99
CA ARG A 525 12.76 16.98 -31.20
C ARG A 525 11.61 17.87 -31.67
N ALA A 526 11.42 19.01 -31.02
CA ALA A 526 10.39 19.99 -31.37
C ALA A 526 10.63 20.59 -32.76
N ALA A 527 11.89 20.86 -33.14
CA ALA A 527 12.22 21.31 -34.48
C ALA A 527 11.88 20.24 -35.54
N ALA A 528 12.23 18.98 -35.29
CA ALA A 528 11.88 17.87 -36.19
C ALA A 528 10.37 17.67 -36.31
N ALA A 529 9.65 17.72 -35.19
CA ALA A 529 8.19 17.64 -35.17
C ALA A 529 7.55 18.81 -35.93
N GLY A 530 8.01 20.05 -35.71
CA GLY A 530 7.51 21.23 -36.41
C GLY A 530 7.62 21.13 -37.94
N ILE A 531 8.75 20.61 -38.44
CA ILE A 531 8.93 20.37 -39.89
C ILE A 531 7.96 19.30 -40.40
N ALA A 532 7.86 18.18 -39.68
CA ALA A 532 7.07 17.05 -40.11
C ALA A 532 5.56 17.32 -40.09
N PHE A 533 5.05 17.93 -39.02
CA PHE A 533 3.63 18.28 -38.88
C PHE A 533 3.23 19.48 -39.76
N ALA A 534 4.16 20.33 -40.18
CA ALA A 534 3.91 21.31 -41.22
C ALA A 534 3.74 20.67 -42.61
N ALA A 535 4.43 19.56 -42.88
CA ALA A 535 4.35 18.84 -44.14
C ALA A 535 3.11 17.92 -44.21
N ASP A 536 2.82 17.19 -43.13
CA ASP A 536 1.65 16.33 -43.00
C ASP A 536 1.12 16.41 -41.55
N PRO A 537 0.03 17.19 -41.30
CA PRO A 537 -0.52 17.34 -39.96
C PRO A 537 -1.07 16.04 -39.36
N VAL A 538 -1.38 15.04 -40.20
CA VAL A 538 -1.97 13.77 -39.76
C VAL A 538 -0.88 12.74 -39.55
N ARG A 539 0.05 12.58 -40.51
CA ARG A 539 1.07 11.53 -40.49
C ARG A 539 2.48 12.03 -40.18
N GLY A 540 2.65 13.31 -39.81
CA GLY A 540 3.96 13.96 -39.61
C GLY A 540 4.90 13.14 -38.73
N ALA A 541 4.40 12.60 -37.61
CA ALA A 541 5.21 11.77 -36.71
C ALA A 541 5.91 10.59 -37.41
N SER A 542 5.28 9.95 -38.40
CA SER A 542 5.83 8.77 -39.09
C SER A 542 7.10 9.06 -39.91
N THR A 543 7.31 10.33 -40.29
CA THR A 543 8.47 10.77 -41.08
C THR A 543 9.66 11.19 -40.22
N VAL A 544 9.44 11.34 -38.91
CA VAL A 544 10.47 11.74 -37.94
C VAL A 544 11.24 10.50 -37.47
N PRO A 545 12.60 10.53 -37.44
CA PRO A 545 13.40 9.46 -36.86
C PRO A 545 13.01 9.15 -35.41
N ASP A 546 13.05 7.89 -35.00
CA ASP A 546 12.53 7.43 -33.70
C ASP A 546 13.15 8.15 -32.49
N ASN A 547 14.44 8.50 -32.55
CA ASN A 547 15.12 9.23 -31.48
C ASN A 547 14.70 10.71 -31.38
N LEU A 548 14.04 11.23 -32.42
CA LEU A 548 13.52 12.60 -32.49
C LEU A 548 12.00 12.68 -32.36
N ARG A 549 11.31 11.55 -32.40
CA ARG A 549 9.85 11.47 -32.44
C ARG A 549 9.26 11.66 -31.03
N GLY A 550 8.19 12.45 -30.95
CA GLY A 550 7.32 12.49 -29.77
C GLY A 550 6.30 11.35 -29.76
N GLU A 551 5.46 11.27 -28.73
CA GLU A 551 4.48 10.19 -28.59
C GLU A 551 3.13 10.68 -28.08
N GLY A 552 2.05 9.97 -28.43
CA GLY A 552 0.67 10.27 -28.03
C GLY A 552 0.29 11.75 -28.20
N LEU A 553 -0.27 12.36 -27.16
CA LEU A 553 -0.62 13.80 -27.13
C LEU A 553 0.59 14.72 -27.34
N GLY A 554 1.80 14.23 -27.04
CA GLY A 554 3.06 14.94 -27.17
C GLY A 554 3.68 14.90 -28.57
N ALA A 555 3.11 14.15 -29.51
CA ALA A 555 3.73 13.88 -30.81
C ALA A 555 4.05 15.15 -31.62
N ALA A 556 3.10 16.09 -31.70
CA ALA A 556 3.25 17.34 -32.46
C ALA A 556 4.29 18.30 -31.86
N ALA A 557 4.60 18.16 -30.56
CA ALA A 557 5.58 18.96 -29.86
C ALA A 557 6.93 18.23 -29.66
N GLY A 558 7.07 17.01 -30.18
CA GLY A 558 8.26 16.19 -29.97
C GLY A 558 8.46 15.72 -28.52
N LEU A 559 7.42 15.74 -27.69
CA LEU A 559 7.49 15.39 -26.27
C LEU A 559 7.52 13.88 -26.06
N ARG A 560 8.24 13.43 -25.02
CA ARG A 560 8.31 12.03 -24.61
C ARG A 560 8.12 11.90 -23.11
N LEU A 561 7.50 10.80 -22.69
CA LEU A 561 7.39 10.39 -21.31
C LEU A 561 8.70 9.77 -20.85
N GLY A 562 9.12 10.17 -19.66
CA GLY A 562 10.24 9.58 -18.94
C GLY A 562 10.20 9.98 -17.49
N VAL A 563 11.17 9.48 -16.72
CA VAL A 563 11.24 9.71 -15.27
C VAL A 563 11.95 11.02 -14.99
N ARG A 564 11.41 11.79 -14.05
CA ARG A 564 12.04 13.03 -13.56
C ARG A 564 13.29 12.72 -12.73
N GLY A 565 14.25 13.64 -12.76
CA GLY A 565 15.47 13.52 -11.98
C GLY A 565 16.38 12.38 -12.46
N VAL A 566 16.96 11.64 -11.52
CA VAL A 566 17.96 10.58 -11.79
C VAL A 566 17.35 9.19 -12.03
N GLY A 567 16.02 9.07 -12.06
CA GLY A 567 15.31 7.80 -12.20
C GLY A 567 14.44 7.48 -10.98
N LYS A 568 14.39 6.20 -10.61
CA LYS A 568 13.57 5.72 -9.48
C LYS A 568 14.12 6.09 -8.12
N LYS A 569 13.23 6.26 -7.14
CA LYS A 569 13.58 6.45 -5.72
C LYS A 569 13.13 5.25 -4.88
N SER A 570 13.94 4.87 -3.91
CA SER A 570 13.58 3.81 -2.96
C SER A 570 12.65 4.38 -1.91
N VAL A 571 11.59 3.65 -1.61
CA VAL A 571 10.65 3.96 -0.53
C VAL A 571 10.52 2.72 0.35
N LYS A 572 10.53 2.90 1.66
CA LYS A 572 10.29 1.82 2.61
C LYS A 572 9.08 2.14 3.45
N GLY A 573 8.19 1.16 3.58
CA GLY A 573 7.16 1.18 4.60
C GLY A 573 7.78 1.11 5.99
N ARG A 574 7.04 1.60 6.99
CA ARG A 574 7.32 1.34 8.40
C ARG A 574 7.03 -0.13 8.72
N ARG A 575 7.49 -0.60 9.89
CA ARG A 575 7.12 -1.93 10.40
C ARG A 575 5.60 -2.01 10.49
N GLY A 576 4.98 -2.97 9.80
CA GLY A 576 3.52 -3.10 9.68
C GLY A 576 2.90 -2.41 8.44
N GLU A 577 3.67 -1.63 7.69
CA GLU A 577 3.27 -1.11 6.37
C GLU A 577 3.83 -2.01 5.26
N GLY A 578 3.01 -2.37 4.28
CA GLY A 578 3.33 -3.39 3.27
C GLY A 578 3.02 -4.82 3.71
N ARG A 579 3.31 -5.79 2.85
CA ARG A 579 3.27 -7.22 3.20
C ARG A 579 4.61 -7.66 3.80
N GLN A 580 4.65 -8.75 4.58
CA GLN A 580 5.90 -9.27 5.18
C GLN A 580 6.96 -9.60 4.11
N ASP A 581 6.53 -10.03 2.91
CA ASP A 581 7.40 -10.31 1.77
C ASP A 581 7.91 -9.05 1.04
N GLU A 582 7.51 -7.84 1.46
CA GLU A 582 7.90 -6.55 0.88
C GLU A 582 8.98 -5.83 1.72
N TRP A 583 9.69 -6.56 2.59
CA TRP A 583 10.74 -6.04 3.48
C TRP A 583 11.87 -5.29 2.73
N ALA A 584 12.11 -5.65 1.47
CA ALA A 584 13.10 -5.00 0.63
C ALA A 584 12.71 -3.54 0.27
N GLY A 585 11.44 -3.19 0.42
CA GLY A 585 10.88 -1.87 0.11
C GLY A 585 10.26 -1.82 -1.29
N TYR A 586 10.19 -0.61 -1.83
CA TYR A 586 9.48 -0.27 -3.05
C TYR A 586 10.34 0.64 -3.92
N TRP A 587 10.11 0.56 -5.22
CA TRP A 587 10.59 1.54 -6.17
C TRP A 587 9.44 2.44 -6.60
N TRP A 588 9.72 3.75 -6.64
CA TRP A 588 8.79 4.77 -7.12
C TRP A 588 9.41 5.48 -8.33
N TRP A 589 8.65 5.54 -9.43
CA TRP A 589 8.92 6.36 -10.61
C TRP A 589 7.94 7.54 -10.72
N GLU A 590 8.47 8.77 -10.81
CA GLU A 590 7.68 9.97 -11.11
C GLU A 590 7.87 10.29 -12.60
N VAL A 591 6.85 9.98 -13.38
CA VAL A 591 6.86 10.08 -14.85
C VAL A 591 6.19 11.38 -15.26
N ALA A 592 6.79 12.06 -16.23
CA ALA A 592 6.26 13.29 -16.82
C ALA A 592 6.72 13.44 -18.28
N TRP A 593 6.17 14.43 -18.96
CA TRP A 593 6.64 14.85 -20.28
C TRP A 593 7.97 15.60 -20.18
N GLY A 594 8.87 15.40 -21.14
CA GLY A 594 10.06 16.22 -21.33
C GLY A 594 10.65 16.19 -22.72
#